data_AF-U1T6Z3-F1
#
_entry.id   AF-U1T6Z3-F1
#
_cell.length_a   1.000
_cell.length_b   1.000
_cell.length_c   1.000
_cell.angle_alpha   90.00
_cell.angle_beta   90.00
_cell.angle_gamma   90.00
#
_symmetry.space_group_name_H-M   'P 1'
#
loop_
_entity.id
_entity.type
_entity.pdbx_description
1 polymer ?
#
loop_
_entity_poly.entity_id
_entity_poly.type
_entity_poly.pdbx_seq_one_letter_code
_entity_poly.pdbx_strand_id
1 'polypeptide(L)' 'MVHQLLENAAVHFYQVRLSTDSSEAAAFYLRCGFDQVADDTATHTKTLGHS' A
#
# COMPACT_ATOMS: atom_id res chain seq x y z
N MET A 1 4.05 -3.12 -12.06
CA MET A 1 3.23 -1.89 -11.97
C MET A 1 3.23 -1.29 -10.56
N VAL A 2 2.66 -1.95 -9.53
CA VAL A 2 2.61 -1.39 -8.15
C VAL A 2 3.99 -1.00 -7.61
N HIS A 3 5.02 -1.79 -7.86
CA HIS A 3 6.38 -1.48 -7.40
C HIS A 3 6.91 -0.15 -7.96
N GLN A 4 6.76 0.09 -9.27
CA GLN A 4 7.19 1.35 -9.89
C GLN A 4 6.40 2.57 -9.39
N LEU A 5 5.10 2.38 -9.12
CA LEU A 5 4.29 3.42 -8.49
C LEU A 5 4.82 3.76 -7.09
N LEU A 6 5.18 2.75 -6.30
CA LEU A 6 5.71 2.92 -4.95
C LEU A 6 7.09 3.58 -4.95
N GLU A 7 7.97 3.20 -5.88
CA GLU A 7 9.28 3.83 -6.08
C GLU A 7 9.14 5.32 -6.40
N ASN A 8 8.25 5.66 -7.33
CA ASN A 8 8.00 7.06 -7.67
C ASN A 8 7.32 7.82 -6.52
N ALA A 9 6.38 7.18 -5.81
CA ALA A 9 5.71 7.80 -4.68
C ALA A 9 6.67 8.07 -3.52
N ALA A 10 7.69 7.23 -3.32
CA ALA A 10 8.65 7.37 -2.21
C ALA A 10 9.51 8.63 -2.31
N VAL A 11 9.58 9.26 -3.49
CA VAL A 11 10.26 10.54 -3.69
C VAL A 11 9.53 11.70 -3.01
N HIS A 12 8.20 11.61 -2.89
CA HIS A 12 7.35 12.74 -2.47
C HIS A 12 6.44 12.44 -1.28
N PHE A 13 6.19 11.17 -1.00
CA PHE A 13 5.20 10.74 -0.02
C PHE A 13 5.82 9.81 1.00
N TYR A 14 5.40 9.96 2.25
CA TYR A 14 5.79 9.10 3.36
C TYR A 14 4.95 7.82 3.45
N GLN A 15 3.73 7.80 2.90
CA GLN A 15 2.82 6.67 3.04
C GLN A 15 1.84 6.60 1.88
N VAL A 16 1.59 5.39 1.39
CA VAL A 16 0.51 5.09 0.44
C VAL A 16 -0.60 4.34 1.17
N ARG A 17 -1.84 4.71 0.88
CA ARG A 17 -3.06 4.14 1.48
C ARG A 17 -4.01 3.72 0.37
N LEU A 18 -4.66 2.58 0.53
CA LEU A 18 -5.63 2.08 -0.44
C LEU A 18 -6.77 1.29 0.20
N SER A 19 -7.88 1.22 -0.52
CA SER A 19 -9.07 0.45 -0.15
C SER A 19 -9.35 -0.61 -1.20
N THR A 20 -9.64 -1.82 -0.75
CA THR A 20 -10.14 -2.89 -1.62
C THR A 20 -11.13 -3.74 -0.85
N ASP A 21 -12.15 -4.21 -1.56
CA ASP A 21 -13.20 -5.11 -1.09
C ASP A 21 -13.02 -6.55 -1.62
N SER A 22 -12.01 -6.78 -2.46
CA SER A 22 -11.67 -8.09 -3.00
C SER A 22 -10.62 -8.79 -2.14
N SER A 23 -10.93 -10.00 -1.70
CA SER A 23 -9.98 -10.85 -0.95
C SER A 23 -8.74 -11.20 -1.77
N GLU A 24 -8.88 -11.32 -3.11
CA GLU A 24 -7.74 -11.57 -4.00
C GLU A 24 -6.81 -10.36 -4.04
N ALA A 25 -7.37 -9.15 -4.16
CA ALA A 25 -6.61 -7.92 -4.17
C ALA A 25 -5.95 -7.65 -2.80
N ALA A 26 -6.65 -7.91 -1.69
CA ALA A 26 -6.07 -7.82 -0.34
C ALA A 26 -4.82 -8.71 -0.22
N ALA A 27 -4.93 -9.99 -0.61
CA ALA A 27 -3.79 -10.91 -0.61
C ALA A 27 -2.66 -10.44 -1.54
N PHE A 28 -2.99 -9.82 -2.67
CA PHE A 28 -2.00 -9.23 -3.58
C PHE A 28 -1.24 -8.06 -2.92
N TYR A 29 -1.93 -7.12 -2.28
CA TYR A 29 -1.29 -5.97 -1.63
C TYR A 29 -0.44 -6.36 -0.42
N LEU A 30 -0.85 -7.38 0.34
CA LEU A 30 0.00 -7.97 1.39
C LEU A 30 1.33 -8.47 0.81
N ARG A 31 1.31 -9.16 -0.33
CA ARG A 31 2.55 -9.60 -1.01
C ARG A 31 3.39 -8.44 -1.55
N CYS A 32 2.78 -7.31 -1.88
CA CYS A 32 3.50 -6.09 -2.24
C CYS A 32 4.10 -5.35 -1.03
N GLY A 33 3.92 -5.88 0.19
CA GLY A 33 4.45 -5.32 1.44
C GLY A 33 3.64 -4.16 1.98
N PHE A 34 2.33 -4.14 1.71
CA PHE A 34 1.38 -3.32 2.47
C PHE A 34 0.94 -4.07 3.72
N ASP A 35 0.65 -3.33 4.77
CA ASP A 35 0.01 -3.82 5.97
C ASP A 35 -1.50 -3.59 5.89
N GLN A 36 -2.28 -4.55 6.39
CA GLN A 36 -3.71 -4.37 6.53
C GLN A 36 -3.98 -3.50 7.75
N VAL A 37 -4.88 -2.52 7.60
CA VAL A 37 -5.29 -1.62 8.67
C VAL A 37 -6.81 -1.62 8.81
N ALA A 38 -7.28 -1.41 10.04
CA ALA A 38 -8.68 -1.11 10.31
C ALA A 38 -8.82 0.41 10.45
N ASP A 39 -9.01 1.09 9.32
CA ASP A 39 -9.20 2.54 9.24
C ASP A 39 -10.44 2.82 8.38
N ASP A 40 -11.17 3.88 8.72
CA ASP A 40 -12.39 4.29 8.00
C ASP A 40 -12.12 4.66 6.53
N THR A 41 -10.87 5.02 6.20
CA THR A 41 -10.48 5.57 4.91
C THR A 41 -9.56 4.66 4.10
N ALA A 42 -9.06 3.57 4.68
CA ALA A 42 -8.16 2.63 4.02
C ALA A 42 -8.26 1.23 4.60
N THR A 43 -8.12 0.23 3.74
CA THR A 43 -7.97 -1.18 4.16
C THR A 43 -6.51 -1.58 4.29
N HIS A 44 -5.61 -0.90 3.58
CA HIS A 44 -4.18 -1.22 3.54
C HIS A 44 -3.34 0.05 3.50
N THR A 45 -2.16 0.00 4.11
CA THR A 45 -1.18 1.08 4.07
C THR A 45 0.22 0.55 3.86
N LYS A 46 1.09 1.35 3.24
CA LYS A 46 2.52 1.08 3.17
C LYS A 46 3.29 2.36 3.44
N THR A 47 4.13 2.33 4.47
CA THR A 47 5.10 3.40 4.71
C THR A 47 6.19 3.36 3.65
N LEU A 48 6.49 4.53 3.09
CA LEU A 48 7.52 4.74 2.10
C LEU A 48 8.72 5.40 2.80
N GLY A 49 9.85 4.72 2.76
CA GLY A 49 11.11 5.16 3.35
C GLY A 49 12.23 4.25 2.84
N HIS A 50 13.41 4.82 2.67
CA HIS A 50 14.59 4.07 2.25
C HIS A 50 15.01 3.15 3.40
N SER A 51 14.93 1.83 3.18
CA SER A 51 15.80 0.87 3.89
C SER A 51 17.23 1.02 3.39
#